data_AF-A0A6N9BYF9-F1
#
_entry.id   AF-A0A6N9BYF9-F1
#
_cell.length_a   1.000
_cell.length_b   1.000
_cell.length_c   1.000
_cell.angle_alpha   90.00
_cell.angle_beta   90.00
_cell.angle_gamma   90.00
#
_symmetry.space_group_name_H-M   'P 1'
#
loop_
_entity.id
_entity.type
_entity.pdbx_description
1 polymer ?
#
loop_
_entity_poly.entity_id
_entity_poly.type
_entity_poly.pdbx_seq_one_letter_code
_entity_poly.pdbx_strand_id
1 'polypeptide(L)'
;MRYISASEAKQRLAAVLDAAQREPVTIRRQNREVAVVLSPLDYRRLTAANVVEFQRFCDRVSDAARARGFTEEKLDELLAP
;
A
#
# COMPACT_ATOMS: atom_id res chain seq x y z
N MET A 1 10.48 -13.47 -9.21
CA MET A 1 9.88 -12.32 -9.92
C MET A 1 10.04 -12.56 -11.40
N ARG A 2 8.93 -12.55 -12.14
CA ARG A 2 8.90 -12.80 -13.58
C ARG A 2 8.81 -11.50 -14.35
N TYR A 3 9.42 -11.44 -15.53
CA TYR A 3 9.34 -10.28 -16.41
C TYR A 3 8.69 -10.63 -17.74
N ILE A 4 7.77 -9.78 -18.20
CA ILE A 4 7.08 -9.93 -19.49
C ILE A 4 7.03 -8.60 -20.23
N SER A 5 6.80 -8.65 -21.55
CA SER A 5 6.55 -7.42 -22.31
C SER A 5 5.11 -6.92 -22.14
N ALA A 6 4.88 -5.63 -22.36
CA ALA A 6 3.52 -5.07 -22.41
C ALA A 6 2.63 -5.75 -23.47
N SER A 7 3.22 -6.17 -24.59
CA SER A 7 2.50 -6.90 -25.64
C SER A 7 2.09 -8.30 -25.18
N GLU A 8 2.96 -9.02 -24.47
CA GLU A 8 2.65 -10.33 -23.89
C GLU A 8 1.56 -10.21 -22.81
N ALA A 9 1.65 -9.20 -21.95
CA ALA A 9 0.63 -8.92 -20.94
C ALA A 9 -0.74 -8.66 -21.56
N LYS A 10 -0.79 -7.88 -22.64
CA LYS A 10 -2.03 -7.60 -23.40
C LYS A 10 -2.62 -8.88 -24.01
N GLN A 11 -1.79 -9.74 -24.59
CA GLN A 11 -2.24 -10.93 -25.32
C GLN A 11 -2.60 -12.10 -24.40
N ARG A 12 -2.00 -12.18 -23.21
CA ARG A 12 -2.08 -13.36 -22.32
C ARG A 12 -2.45 -13.01 -20.89
N LEU A 13 -3.38 -12.06 -20.70
CA LEU A 13 -3.72 -11.53 -19.38
C LEU A 13 -4.08 -12.63 -18.36
N ALA A 14 -4.85 -13.65 -18.75
CA ALA A 14 -5.21 -14.76 -17.85
C ALA A 14 -3.96 -15.47 -17.28
N ALA A 15 -2.99 -15.80 -18.13
CA ALA A 15 -1.74 -16.44 -17.69
C ALA A 15 -0.88 -15.52 -16.81
N VAL A 16 -0.97 -14.20 -17.01
CA VAL A 16 -0.32 -13.21 -16.13
C VAL A 16 -0.95 -13.22 -14.75
N LEU A 17 -2.29 -13.24 -14.67
CA LEU A 17 -3.01 -13.29 -13.41
C LEU A 17 -2.74 -14.59 -12.65
N ASP A 18 -2.68 -15.73 -13.34
CA ASP A 18 -2.34 -17.03 -12.74
C ASP A 18 -0.89 -17.04 -12.21
N ALA A 19 0.05 -16.48 -12.98
CA ALA A 19 1.44 -16.35 -12.54
C ALA A 19 1.57 -15.42 -11.32
N ALA A 20 0.82 -14.32 -11.30
CA ALA A 20 0.80 -13.35 -10.21
C ALA A 20 0.29 -13.94 -8.88
N GLN A 21 -0.45 -15.06 -8.90
CA GLN A 21 -0.82 -15.79 -7.67
C GLN A 21 0.38 -16.47 -6.99
N ARG A 22 1.45 -16.76 -7.74
CA ARG A 22 2.62 -17.50 -7.25
C ARG A 22 3.83 -16.60 -7.02
N GLU A 23 4.01 -15.61 -7.90
CA GLU A 23 5.10 -14.64 -7.78
C GLU A 23 4.76 -13.31 -8.47
N PRO A 24 5.39 -12.19 -8.07
CA PRO A 24 5.24 -10.92 -8.78
C PRO A 24 5.60 -11.01 -10.26
N VAL A 25 4.78 -10.37 -11.11
CA VAL A 25 5.02 -10.26 -12.56
C VAL A 25 5.22 -8.81 -12.95
N THR A 26 6.42 -8.48 -13.41
CA THR A 26 6.80 -7.14 -13.87
C THR A 26 6.60 -7.01 -15.37
N ILE A 27 5.83 -6.01 -15.78
CA ILE A 27 5.56 -5.68 -17.17
C ILE A 27 6.57 -4.62 -17.63
N ARG A 28 7.20 -4.87 -18.79
CA ARG A 28 8.19 -3.98 -19.40
C ARG A 28 7.71 -3.42 -20.75
N ARG A 29 7.98 -2.15 -21.01
CA ARG A 29 7.78 -1.49 -22.31
C ARG A 29 9.06 -0.74 -22.69
N GLN A 30 9.58 -0.99 -23.90
CA GLN A 30 10.83 -0.38 -24.37
C GLN A 30 11.98 -0.51 -23.34
N ASN A 31 12.13 -1.71 -22.77
CA ASN A 31 13.10 -2.04 -21.72
C ASN A 31 12.98 -1.27 -20.39
N ARG A 32 11.87 -0.56 -20.15
CA ARG A 32 11.55 0.04 -18.85
C ARG A 32 10.47 -0.75 -18.15
N GLU A 33 10.60 -0.92 -16.84
CA GLU A 33 9.54 -1.45 -15.98
C GLU A 33 8.41 -0.41 -15.91
N VAL A 34 7.18 -0.84 -16.19
CA VAL A 34 6.01 0.07 -16.25
C VAL A 34 4.88 -0.33 -15.31
N ALA A 35 4.83 -1.59 -14.87
CA ALA A 35 3.86 -2.07 -13.90
C ALA A 35 4.35 -3.36 -13.25
N VAL A 36 3.84 -3.66 -12.06
CA VAL A 36 3.98 -4.96 -11.39
C VAL A 36 2.59 -5.46 -11.04
N VAL A 37 2.31 -6.71 -11.37
CA VAL A 37 1.08 -7.42 -10.98
C VAL A 37 1.42 -8.33 -9.81
N LEU A 38 0.62 -8.22 -8.75
CA LEU A 38 0.79 -8.96 -7.50
C LEU A 38 -0.49 -9.71 -7.17
N SER A 39 -0.37 -10.80 -6.39
CA SER A 39 -1.52 -11.39 -5.72
C SER A 39 -2.16 -10.37 -4.77
N PRO A 40 -3.49 -10.44 -4.52
CA PRO A 40 -4.13 -9.57 -3.54
C PRO A 40 -3.54 -9.71 -2.13
N LEU A 41 -3.04 -10.91 -1.78
CA LEU A 41 -2.40 -11.14 -0.49
C LEU A 41 -1.08 -10.37 -0.37
N ASP A 42 -0.23 -10.43 -1.40
CA ASP A 42 1.06 -9.74 -1.40
C ASP A 42 0.88 -8.23 -1.49
N TYR A 43 -0.10 -7.76 -2.28
CA TYR A 43 -0.45 -6.35 -2.30
C TYR A 43 -0.86 -5.84 -0.91
N ARG A 44 -1.74 -6.57 -0.21
CA ARG A 44 -2.14 -6.19 1.17
C ARG A 44 -0.97 -6.22 2.13
N ARG A 45 -0.06 -7.19 2.03
CA ARG A 45 1.15 -7.25 2.86
C ARG A 45 2.06 -6.05 2.62
N LEU A 46 2.25 -5.67 1.36
CA LEU A 46 3.08 -4.52 0.97
C LEU A 46 2.51 -3.21 1.52
N THR A 47 1.18 -3.01 1.45
CA THR A 47 0.54 -1.78 1.93
C THR A 47 0.30 -1.77 3.44
N ALA A 48 0.22 -2.93 4.09
CA ALA A 48 -0.02 -3.02 5.53
C ALA A 48 1.09 -2.38 6.36
N ALA A 49 2.35 -2.44 5.90
CA ALA A 49 3.47 -1.84 6.63
C ALA A 49 3.26 -0.33 6.86
N ASN A 50 2.84 0.40 5.83
CA ASN A 50 2.58 1.83 5.93
C ASN A 50 1.41 2.15 6.87
N VAL A 51 0.37 1.30 6.88
CA VAL A 51 -0.78 1.46 7.78
C VAL A 51 -0.35 1.26 9.23
N VAL A 52 0.43 0.20 9.51
CA VAL A 52 0.93 -0.08 10.86
C VAL A 52 1.87 1.02 11.35
N GLU A 53 2.76 1.52 10.49
CA GLU A 53 3.65 2.62 10.86
C GLU A 53 2.89 3.92 11.12
N PHE A 54 1.90 4.23 10.29
CA PHE A 54 1.03 5.38 10.49
C PHE A 54 0.23 5.28 11.80
N GLN A 55 -0.35 4.12 12.10
CA GLN A 55 -1.05 3.88 13.37
C GLN A 55 -0.14 4.10 14.57
N ARG A 56 1.07 3.53 14.55
CA ARG A 56 2.08 3.75 15.61
C ARG A 56 2.48 5.22 15.74
N PHE A 57 2.51 5.96 14.63
CA PHE A 57 2.74 7.39 14.66
C PHE A 57 1.58 8.12 15.36
N CYS A 58 0.33 7.84 14.96
CA CYS A 58 -0.86 8.40 15.60
C CYS A 58 -0.90 8.10 17.10
N ASP A 59 -0.66 6.86 17.50
CA ASP A 59 -0.64 6.45 18.92
C ASP A 59 0.36 7.31 19.72
N ARG A 60 1.60 7.46 19.21
CA ARG A 60 2.62 8.30 19.87
C ARG A 60 2.21 9.77 19.99
N VAL A 61 1.59 10.32 18.95
CA VAL A 61 1.12 11.71 18.96
C VAL A 61 -0.02 11.88 19.96
N SER A 62 -0.99 10.96 19.96
CA SER A 62 -2.12 10.94 20.88
C SER A 62 -1.67 10.82 22.34
N ASP A 63 -0.73 9.93 22.64
CA ASP A 63 -0.18 9.78 23.99
C ASP A 63 0.56 11.03 24.45
N ALA A 64 1.38 11.64 23.58
CA ALA A 64 2.07 12.89 23.87
C ALA A 64 1.10 14.06 24.10
N ALA A 65 0.02 14.13 23.32
CA ALA A 65 -1.03 15.14 23.48
C ALA A 65 -1.74 14.98 24.83
N ARG A 66 -2.18 13.75 25.17
CA ARG A 66 -2.79 13.47 26.48
C ARG A 66 -1.87 13.81 27.64
N ALA A 67 -0.59 13.44 27.56
CA ALA A 67 0.39 13.76 28.59
C ALA A 67 0.60 15.28 28.78
N ARG A 68 0.32 16.08 27.75
CA ARG A 68 0.35 17.55 27.78
C ARG A 68 -1.00 18.18 28.13
N GLY A 69 -1.96 17.38 28.59
CA GLY A 69 -3.27 17.85 29.04
C GLY A 69 -4.23 18.14 27.89
N PHE A 70 -4.07 17.49 26.74
CA PHE A 70 -5.09 17.49 25.69
C PHE A 70 -6.29 16.64 26.14
N THR A 71 -7.49 17.19 26.04
CA THR A 71 -8.76 16.57 26.48
C THR A 71 -9.79 16.63 25.37
N GLU A 72 -10.90 15.90 25.54
CA GLU A 72 -12.02 15.91 24.60
C GLU A 72 -12.59 17.33 24.43
N GLU A 73 -12.71 18.11 25.52
CA GLU A 73 -13.24 19.48 25.44
C GLU A 73 -12.34 20.39 24.59
N LYS A 74 -11.01 20.24 24.69
CA LYS A 74 -10.05 20.99 23.88
C LYS A 74 -10.07 20.56 22.41
N LEU A 75 -10.37 19.29 22.15
CA LEU A 75 -10.54 18.80 20.79
C LEU A 75 -11.80 19.38 20.16
N ASP A 76 -12.92 19.36 20.89
CA ASP A 76 -14.19 19.94 20.45
C ASP A 76 -14.04 21.45 20.18
N GLU A 77 -13.29 22.18 21.02
CA GLU A 77 -12.97 23.60 20.80
C GLU A 77 -12.18 23.82 19.49
N LEU A 78 -11.21 22.96 19.17
CA LEU A 78 -10.40 23.05 17.96
C LEU A 78 -11.16 22.68 16.68
N LEU A 79 -12.13 21.79 16.78
CA LEU A 79 -12.93 21.30 15.65
C LEU A 79 -14.23 22.11 15.46
N ALA A 80 -14.51 23.07 16.34
CA ALA A 80 -15.63 23.97 16.18
C ALA A 80 -15.47 24.79 14.87
N PRO A 81 -16.54 24.90 14.06
CA PRO A 81 -16.50 25.59 12.77
C PRO A 81 -16.30 27.11 12.86
#